data_AF-A0A420ARP7-F1
#
_entry.id   AF-A0A420ARP7-F1
#
_cell.length_a   1.000
_cell.length_b   1.000
_cell.length_c   1.000
_cell.angle_alpha   90.00
_cell.angle_beta   90.00
_cell.angle_gamma   90.00
#
_symmetry.space_group_name_H-M   'P 1'
#
loop_
_entity.id
_entity.type
_entity.pdbx_description
1 polymer ?
#
loop_
_entity_poly.entity_id
_entity_poly.type
_entity_poly.pdbx_seq_one_letter_code
_entity_poly.pdbx_strand_id
1 'polypeptide(L)'
;MDQIRRKHDELINLIEEINKETNRFNGTCFFIPPSLKISFNSFEVCFKDYVLYLYSLFIELPGINLKFVDKKIKDFGIPLSDYAKRISRLVQDLRTVNGHYTSLEKAKDREKINACEDWYEQTASVKSLEKEEDYQKCANALLNGTIEYLVQVLLCIQEFSKIEFPDIVKNDWQRESTRFFTKYEWEKQLQHVLELYGMNHYDPYVITEKEIGKWNAQLKILKEGFVFQIESKKIIERYLAQEEIWPASAEDLHALGVEYGPSMGEMVKKCKKLYYESPCKKAELLMRFKKKYLNKL
;
A
#
# COMPACT_ATOMS: atom_id res chain seq x y z
N MET A 1 9.07 31.63 1.27
CA MET A 1 8.36 30.75 2.21
C MET A 1 6.90 31.13 2.44
N ASP A 2 6.55 32.41 2.53
CA ASP A 2 5.18 32.86 2.84
C ASP A 2 4.10 32.34 1.88
N GLN A 3 4.41 32.20 0.59
CA GLN A 3 3.49 31.59 -0.38
C GLN A 3 3.18 30.13 -0.03
N ILE A 4 4.17 29.36 0.39
CA ILE A 4 4.00 27.94 0.78
C ILE A 4 3.18 27.85 2.07
N ARG A 5 3.41 28.77 3.03
CA ARG A 5 2.59 28.85 4.26
C ARG A 5 1.12 29.13 3.94
N ARG A 6 0.84 30.11 3.07
CA ARG A 6 -0.55 30.39 2.65
C ARG A 6 -1.24 29.18 2.01
N LYS A 7 -0.52 28.44 1.15
CA LYS A 7 -1.02 27.20 0.55
C LYS A 7 -1.18 26.07 1.57
N HIS A 8 -0.31 26.01 2.59
CA HIS A 8 -0.47 25.09 3.70
C HIS A 8 -1.79 25.35 4.42
N ASP A 9 -2.06 26.61 4.75
CA ASP A 9 -3.28 27.00 5.46
C ASP A 9 -4.52 26.69 4.61
N GLU A 10 -4.46 26.95 3.30
CA GLU A 10 -5.50 26.55 2.34
C GLU A 10 -5.73 25.04 2.30
N LEU A 11 -4.65 24.25 2.27
CA LEU A 11 -4.71 22.78 2.32
C LEU A 11 -5.39 22.29 3.62
N ILE A 12 -4.99 22.85 4.78
CA ILE A 12 -5.58 22.48 6.07
C ILE A 12 -7.07 22.84 6.11
N ASN A 13 -7.44 24.04 5.67
CA ASN A 13 -8.84 24.45 5.60
C ASN A 13 -9.68 23.52 4.70
N LEU A 14 -9.15 23.12 3.54
CA LEU A 14 -9.83 22.16 2.65
C LEU A 14 -10.02 20.80 3.31
N ILE A 15 -9.02 20.29 4.04
CA ILE A 15 -9.13 19.03 4.79
C ILE A 15 -10.23 19.14 5.85
N GLU A 16 -10.31 20.26 6.57
CA GLU A 16 -11.36 20.51 7.57
C GLU A 16 -12.74 20.60 6.94
N GLU A 17 -12.88 21.28 5.79
CA GLU A 17 -14.14 21.37 5.05
C GLU A 17 -14.60 20.00 4.54
N ILE A 18 -13.70 19.21 3.98
CA ILE A 18 -14.00 17.83 3.54
C ILE A 18 -14.45 16.97 4.72
N ASN A 19 -13.78 17.08 5.87
CA ASN A 19 -14.18 16.39 7.09
C ASN A 19 -15.56 16.81 7.59
N LYS A 20 -15.86 18.11 7.54
CA LYS A 20 -17.15 18.66 7.94
C LYS A 20 -18.28 18.13 7.04
N GLU A 21 -18.12 18.21 5.72
CA GLU A 21 -19.14 17.73 4.77
C GLU A 21 -19.31 16.20 4.85
N THR A 22 -18.22 15.46 5.00
CA THR A 22 -18.28 13.99 5.19
C THR A 22 -18.99 13.63 6.47
N ASN A 23 -18.68 14.32 7.58
CA ASN A 23 -19.34 14.06 8.86
C ASN A 23 -20.83 14.41 8.79
N ARG A 24 -21.21 15.46 8.06
CA ARG A 24 -22.61 15.81 7.82
C ARG A 24 -23.34 14.72 7.02
N PHE A 25 -22.69 14.15 6.00
CA PHE A 25 -23.30 13.15 5.13
C PHE A 25 -23.36 11.75 5.78
N ASN A 26 -22.24 11.28 6.33
CA ASN A 26 -22.06 9.90 6.77
C ASN A 26 -21.76 9.73 8.27
N GLY A 27 -21.61 10.82 9.04
CA GLY A 27 -21.26 10.75 10.46
C GLY A 27 -19.84 10.25 10.73
N THR A 28 -18.96 10.30 9.72
CA THR A 28 -17.58 9.84 9.81
C THR A 28 -16.60 10.94 9.43
N CYS A 29 -15.37 10.83 9.92
CA CYS A 29 -14.28 11.70 9.50
C CYS A 29 -13.67 11.16 8.19
N PHE A 30 -13.41 12.03 7.22
CA PHE A 30 -12.81 11.64 5.95
C PHE A 30 -11.31 11.41 6.10
N PHE A 31 -10.62 12.41 6.64
CA PHE A 31 -9.20 12.48 6.92
C PHE A 31 -8.96 12.43 8.42
N ILE A 32 -8.09 11.52 8.83
CA ILE A 32 -7.46 11.59 10.15
C ILE A 32 -6.20 12.45 9.97
N PRO A 33 -6.00 13.52 10.76
CA PRO A 33 -4.82 14.36 10.64
C PRO A 33 -3.54 13.54 10.86
N PRO A 34 -2.55 13.60 9.96
CA PRO A 34 -1.24 12.99 10.20
C PRO A 34 -0.59 13.61 11.44
N SER A 35 0.10 12.79 12.25
CA SER A 35 0.90 13.30 13.38
C SER A 35 2.16 14.04 12.95
N LEU A 36 2.54 13.93 11.67
CA LEU A 36 3.69 14.60 11.08
C LEU A 36 3.44 16.12 11.01
N LYS A 37 4.42 16.89 11.48
CA LYS A 37 4.42 18.35 11.37
C LYS A 37 5.28 18.77 10.19
N ILE A 38 4.84 19.80 9.46
CA ILE A 38 5.62 20.42 8.40
C ILE A 38 6.58 21.44 9.00
N SER A 39 7.87 21.27 8.76
CA SER A 39 8.89 22.25 9.10
C SER A 39 9.08 23.26 7.97
N PHE A 40 9.19 24.53 8.33
CA PHE A 40 9.34 25.65 7.42
C PHE A 40 10.74 26.29 7.50
N ASN A 41 11.74 25.51 7.95
CA ASN A 41 13.10 25.98 8.17
C ASN A 41 13.91 26.17 6.87
N SER A 42 13.69 25.29 5.88
CA SER A 42 14.23 25.40 4.51
C SER A 42 13.23 24.82 3.52
N PHE A 43 13.40 25.12 2.22
CA PHE A 43 12.53 24.55 1.19
C PHE A 43 12.77 23.05 1.03
N GLU A 44 14.01 22.58 1.18
CA GLU A 44 14.32 21.14 1.14
C GLU A 44 13.56 20.35 2.21
N VAL A 45 13.67 20.78 3.47
CA VAL A 45 13.01 20.10 4.60
C VAL A 45 11.50 20.17 4.43
N CYS A 46 10.98 21.34 4.05
CA CYS A 46 9.56 21.55 3.80
C CYS A 46 9.02 20.61 2.71
N PHE A 47 9.73 20.47 1.59
CA PHE A 47 9.36 19.55 0.52
C PHE A 47 9.33 18.09 0.99
N LYS A 48 10.37 17.64 1.70
CA LYS A 48 10.46 16.27 2.24
C LYS A 48 9.35 15.98 3.25
N ASP A 49 9.07 16.92 4.15
CA ASP A 49 7.98 16.81 5.11
C ASP A 49 6.62 16.72 4.40
N TYR A 50 6.39 17.49 3.33
CA TYR A 50 5.17 17.39 2.54
C TYR A 50 5.01 16.05 1.85
N VAL A 51 6.07 15.48 1.30
CA VAL A 51 6.01 14.14 0.70
C VAL A 51 5.54 13.11 1.73
N LEU A 52 6.07 13.14 2.95
CA LEU A 52 5.68 12.22 4.02
C LEU A 52 4.26 12.49 4.55
N TYR A 53 3.93 13.77 4.76
CA TYR A 53 2.61 14.21 5.22
C TYR A 53 1.52 13.81 4.23
N LEU A 54 1.70 14.11 2.94
CA LEU A 54 0.73 13.77 1.90
C LEU A 54 0.66 12.27 1.64
N TYR A 55 1.77 11.54 1.79
CA TYR A 55 1.72 10.08 1.73
C TYR A 55 0.84 9.50 2.84
N SER A 56 0.98 10.01 4.06
CA SER A 56 0.12 9.64 5.19
C SER A 56 -1.34 10.02 4.92
N LEU A 57 -1.55 11.24 4.40
CA LEU A 57 -2.87 11.80 4.09
C LEU A 57 -3.57 11.09 2.93
N PHE A 58 -2.88 10.58 1.91
CA PHE A 58 -3.53 9.95 0.76
C PHE A 58 -3.57 8.43 0.83
N ILE A 59 -2.54 7.82 1.40
CA ILE A 59 -2.33 6.38 1.26
C ILE A 59 -2.58 5.65 2.57
N GLU A 60 -2.03 6.14 3.69
CA GLU A 60 -2.05 5.39 4.95
C GLU A 60 -3.36 5.57 5.75
N LEU A 61 -3.83 6.81 5.92
CA LEU A 61 -4.92 7.09 6.87
C LEU A 61 -6.33 7.00 6.25
N PRO A 62 -6.65 7.64 5.11
CA PRO A 62 -8.02 7.62 4.56
C PRO A 62 -8.13 6.79 3.27
N GLY A 63 -7.16 5.92 2.95
CA GLY A 63 -7.00 5.36 1.61
C GLY A 63 -8.25 4.68 1.02
N ILE A 64 -9.21 4.22 1.85
CA ILE A 64 -10.51 3.72 1.40
C ILE A 64 -11.50 4.83 1.01
N ASN A 65 -11.55 5.92 1.77
CA ASN A 65 -12.42 7.07 1.52
C ASN A 65 -12.07 7.75 0.19
N LEU A 66 -10.76 7.96 -0.06
CA LEU A 66 -10.30 8.51 -1.34
C LEU A 66 -10.59 7.58 -2.51
N LYS A 67 -10.36 6.26 -2.36
CA LYS A 67 -10.72 5.29 -3.42
C LYS A 67 -12.21 5.31 -3.76
N PHE A 68 -13.06 5.43 -2.74
CA PHE A 68 -14.50 5.54 -2.94
C PHE A 68 -14.85 6.83 -3.69
N VAL A 69 -14.34 7.98 -3.25
CA VAL A 69 -14.61 9.27 -3.89
C VAL A 69 -14.01 9.33 -5.30
N ASP A 70 -12.82 8.80 -5.55
CA ASP A 70 -12.21 8.74 -6.89
C ASP A 70 -13.09 7.99 -7.90
N LYS A 71 -13.74 6.92 -7.44
CA LYS A 71 -14.72 6.20 -8.26
C LYS A 71 -15.92 7.10 -8.57
N LYS A 72 -16.42 7.84 -7.58
CA LYS A 72 -17.57 8.73 -7.74
C LYS A 72 -17.27 10.00 -8.54
N ILE A 73 -16.07 10.57 -8.46
CA ILE A 73 -15.60 11.65 -9.32
C ILE A 73 -15.75 11.25 -10.79
N LYS A 74 -15.38 10.01 -11.13
CA LYS A 74 -15.54 9.47 -12.48
C LYS A 74 -17.01 9.24 -12.83
N ASP A 75 -17.78 8.62 -11.94
CA ASP A 75 -19.21 8.34 -12.15
C ASP A 75 -20.02 9.63 -12.38
N PHE A 76 -19.67 10.72 -11.69
CA PHE A 76 -20.32 12.03 -11.81
C PHE A 76 -19.74 12.92 -12.93
N GLY A 77 -18.65 12.49 -13.59
CA GLY A 77 -18.00 13.29 -14.63
C GLY A 77 -17.39 14.60 -14.11
N ILE A 78 -16.96 14.63 -12.85
CA ILE A 78 -16.33 15.82 -12.26
C ILE A 78 -14.97 16.04 -12.96
N PRO A 79 -14.73 17.22 -13.56
CA PRO A 79 -13.53 17.47 -14.33
C PRO A 79 -12.30 17.47 -13.43
N LEU A 80 -11.29 16.68 -13.80
CA LEU A 80 -10.04 16.59 -13.07
C LEU A 80 -8.88 16.70 -14.05
N SER A 81 -7.93 17.59 -13.79
CA SER A 81 -6.75 17.71 -14.62
C SER A 81 -5.93 16.42 -14.58
N ASP A 82 -5.15 16.17 -15.63
CA ASP A 82 -4.27 15.00 -15.66
C ASP A 82 -3.19 15.06 -14.58
N TYR A 83 -2.84 16.26 -14.11
CA TYR A 83 -1.93 16.45 -12.99
C TYR A 83 -2.58 16.02 -11.67
N ALA A 84 -3.76 16.54 -11.35
CA ALA A 84 -4.50 16.17 -10.15
C ALA A 84 -4.80 14.65 -10.10
N LYS A 85 -5.08 14.00 -11.24
CA LYS A 85 -5.32 12.53 -11.32
C LYS A 85 -4.11 11.71 -10.89
N ARG A 86 -2.91 12.28 -11.03
CA ARG A 86 -1.63 11.58 -10.81
C ARG A 86 -1.00 11.94 -9.48
N ILE A 87 -1.54 12.91 -8.72
CA ILE A 87 -0.91 13.44 -7.52
C ILE A 87 -0.65 12.37 -6.45
N SER A 88 -1.61 11.47 -6.20
CA SER A 88 -1.45 10.41 -5.19
C SER A 88 -0.37 9.40 -5.60
N ARG A 89 -0.27 9.08 -6.89
CA ARG A 89 0.78 8.20 -7.42
C ARG A 89 2.15 8.88 -7.35
N LEU A 90 2.23 10.15 -7.74
CA LEU A 90 3.45 10.95 -7.62
C LEU A 90 3.95 11.00 -6.17
N VAL A 91 3.07 11.28 -5.20
CA VAL A 91 3.41 11.28 -3.76
C VAL A 91 3.95 9.93 -3.31
N GLN A 92 3.35 8.82 -3.76
CA GLN A 92 3.83 7.47 -3.45
C GLN A 92 5.22 7.19 -4.04
N ASP A 93 5.46 7.60 -5.29
CA ASP A 93 6.74 7.42 -5.96
C ASP A 93 7.82 8.29 -5.30
N LEU A 94 7.52 9.57 -5.02
CA LEU A 94 8.40 10.50 -4.28
C LEU A 94 8.76 9.95 -2.90
N ARG A 95 7.78 9.44 -2.13
CA ARG A 95 8.03 8.83 -0.82
C ARG A 95 8.91 7.59 -0.94
N THR A 96 8.72 6.79 -1.99
CA THR A 96 9.54 5.59 -2.22
C THR A 96 10.99 5.98 -2.50
N VAL A 97 11.22 6.93 -3.40
CA VAL A 97 12.55 7.40 -3.81
C VAL A 97 13.27 8.12 -2.65
N ASN A 98 12.57 8.98 -1.92
CA ASN A 98 13.16 9.74 -0.80
C ASN A 98 13.39 8.89 0.46
N GLY A 99 12.74 7.72 0.58
CA GLY A 99 12.82 6.86 1.77
C GLY A 99 14.07 5.98 1.88
N HIS A 100 15.05 6.10 0.99
CA HIS A 100 16.27 5.26 0.89
C HIS A 100 16.05 3.77 0.56
N TYR A 101 14.85 3.38 0.09
CA TYR A 101 14.48 1.97 -0.15
C TYR A 101 14.56 1.51 -1.63
N THR A 102 15.08 2.33 -2.54
CA THR A 102 15.13 2.02 -3.97
C THR A 102 16.48 1.44 -4.40
N SER A 103 16.46 0.27 -5.05
CA SER A 103 17.65 -0.31 -5.71
C SER A 103 17.57 -0.11 -7.22
N LEU A 104 18.63 0.45 -7.82
CA LEU A 104 18.75 0.64 -9.28
C LEU A 104 18.74 -0.67 -10.07
N GLU A 105 18.97 -1.80 -9.40
CA GLU A 105 18.94 -3.14 -9.99
C GLU A 105 17.52 -3.65 -10.24
N LYS A 106 16.53 -3.13 -9.51
CA LYS A 106 15.12 -3.52 -9.66
C LYS A 106 14.43 -2.64 -10.69
N ALA A 107 13.91 -3.24 -11.76
CA ALA A 107 13.21 -2.52 -12.83
C ALA A 107 12.09 -1.61 -12.31
N LYS A 108 11.29 -2.09 -11.34
CA LYS A 108 10.22 -1.30 -10.71
C LYS A 108 10.72 -0.07 -9.95
N ASP A 109 11.87 -0.16 -9.30
CA ASP A 109 12.43 0.98 -8.57
C ASP A 109 12.99 2.00 -9.55
N ARG A 110 13.59 1.54 -10.66
CA ARG A 110 14.04 2.41 -11.76
C ARG A 110 12.88 3.15 -12.42
N GLU A 111 11.74 2.50 -12.64
CA GLU A 111 10.53 3.16 -13.15
C GLU A 111 10.08 4.31 -12.25
N LYS A 112 10.12 4.13 -10.92
CA LYS A 112 9.76 5.17 -9.96
C LYS A 112 10.76 6.33 -9.95
N ILE A 113 12.06 6.01 -10.00
CA ILE A 113 13.12 7.02 -10.08
C ILE A 113 12.91 7.86 -11.34
N ASN A 114 12.78 7.22 -12.50
CA ASN A 114 12.55 7.92 -13.77
C ASN A 114 11.29 8.80 -13.71
N ALA A 115 10.19 8.29 -13.13
CA ALA A 115 8.96 9.07 -12.99
C ALA A 115 9.14 10.33 -12.11
N CYS A 116 9.93 10.23 -11.03
CA CYS A 116 10.28 11.38 -10.20
C CYS A 116 11.20 12.36 -10.94
N GLU A 117 12.23 11.87 -11.62
CA GLU A 117 13.16 12.69 -12.42
C GLU A 117 12.43 13.44 -13.54
N ASP A 118 11.55 12.76 -14.29
CA ASP A 118 10.71 13.38 -15.32
C ASP A 118 9.81 14.48 -14.73
N TRP A 119 9.27 14.26 -13.52
CA TRP A 119 8.46 15.26 -12.85
C TRP A 119 9.30 16.46 -12.37
N TYR A 120 10.52 16.24 -11.87
CA TYR A 120 11.46 17.31 -11.54
C TYR A 120 11.83 18.12 -12.79
N GLU A 121 12.06 17.46 -13.92
CA GLU A 121 12.41 18.13 -15.19
C GLU A 121 11.27 19.02 -15.68
N GLN A 122 10.02 18.54 -15.57
CA GLN A 122 8.82 19.31 -15.92
C GLN A 122 8.55 20.48 -14.96
N THR A 123 8.92 20.36 -13.69
CA THR A 123 8.53 21.31 -12.63
C THR A 123 9.61 22.36 -12.33
N ALA A 124 10.87 21.92 -12.31
CA ALA A 124 12.03 22.71 -11.91
C ALA A 124 13.13 22.77 -12.97
N SER A 125 12.93 22.13 -14.14
CA SER A 125 13.93 22.06 -15.23
C SER A 125 15.25 21.39 -14.82
N VAL A 126 15.18 20.44 -13.87
CA VAL A 126 16.33 19.68 -13.36
C VAL A 126 15.95 18.21 -13.16
N LYS A 127 16.92 17.30 -13.28
CA LYS A 127 16.71 15.87 -13.01
C LYS A 127 16.90 15.48 -11.54
N SER A 128 17.59 16.32 -10.78
CA SER A 128 17.83 16.15 -9.36
C SER A 128 17.68 17.50 -8.66
N LEU A 129 17.13 17.50 -7.45
CA LEU A 129 16.94 18.70 -6.65
C LEU A 129 18.21 18.98 -5.84
N GLU A 130 18.90 20.07 -6.15
CA GLU A 130 20.15 20.43 -5.47
C GLU A 130 20.07 21.82 -4.83
N LYS A 131 19.27 22.72 -5.39
CA LYS A 131 19.16 24.10 -4.93
C LYS A 131 17.83 24.34 -4.22
N GLU A 132 17.84 25.25 -3.26
CA GLU A 132 16.63 25.70 -2.55
C GLU A 132 15.51 26.15 -3.50
N GLU A 133 15.85 26.75 -4.65
CA GLU A 133 14.88 27.15 -5.67
C GLU A 133 14.17 25.94 -6.32
N ASP A 134 14.87 24.84 -6.53
CA ASP A 134 14.31 23.60 -7.11
C ASP A 134 13.28 23.01 -6.13
N TYR A 135 13.66 22.91 -4.85
CA TYR A 135 12.77 22.47 -3.78
C TYR A 135 11.56 23.40 -3.62
N GLN A 136 11.76 24.72 -3.74
CA GLN A 136 10.66 25.69 -3.69
C GLN A 136 9.66 25.48 -4.83
N LYS A 137 10.13 25.26 -6.06
CA LYS A 137 9.28 25.00 -7.23
C LYS A 137 8.49 23.70 -7.04
N CYS A 138 9.18 22.62 -6.66
CA CYS A 138 8.56 21.32 -6.43
C CYS A 138 7.55 21.32 -5.28
N ALA A 139 7.85 21.95 -4.14
CA ALA A 139 6.91 22.08 -3.04
C ALA A 139 5.65 22.88 -3.44
N ASN A 140 5.81 23.96 -4.20
CA ASN A 140 4.68 24.74 -4.70
C ASN A 140 3.80 23.95 -5.68
N ALA A 141 4.41 23.19 -6.60
CA ALA A 141 3.68 22.36 -7.55
C ALA A 141 2.91 21.24 -6.83
N LEU A 142 3.58 20.55 -5.90
CA LEU A 142 3.00 19.47 -5.10
C LEU A 142 1.77 19.95 -4.32
N LEU A 143 1.87 21.11 -3.66
CA LEU A 143 0.75 21.73 -2.95
C LEU A 143 -0.38 22.13 -3.90
N ASN A 144 -0.08 22.75 -5.04
CA ASN A 144 -1.10 23.15 -6.02
C ASN A 144 -1.89 21.93 -6.52
N GLY A 145 -1.20 20.85 -6.91
CA GLY A 145 -1.88 19.64 -7.40
C GLY A 145 -2.72 18.96 -6.32
N THR A 146 -2.25 19.02 -5.07
CA THR A 146 -2.96 18.49 -3.91
C THR A 146 -4.24 19.30 -3.64
N ILE A 147 -4.14 20.63 -3.61
CA ILE A 147 -5.27 21.54 -3.42
C ILE A 147 -6.30 21.33 -4.54
N GLU A 148 -5.85 21.33 -5.79
CA GLU A 148 -6.72 21.11 -6.95
C GLU A 148 -7.49 19.78 -6.84
N TYR A 149 -6.80 18.71 -6.49
CA TYR A 149 -7.41 17.39 -6.28
C TYR A 149 -8.43 17.40 -5.13
N LEU A 150 -8.09 18.00 -3.98
CA LEU A 150 -8.97 18.05 -2.82
C LEU A 150 -10.22 18.92 -3.05
N VAL A 151 -10.12 19.97 -3.87
CA VAL A 151 -11.30 20.72 -4.32
C VAL A 151 -12.28 19.80 -5.06
N GLN A 152 -11.78 18.91 -5.92
CA GLN A 152 -12.66 17.94 -6.62
C GLN A 152 -13.24 16.88 -5.68
N VAL A 153 -12.47 16.45 -4.67
CA VAL A 153 -12.97 15.57 -3.60
C VAL A 153 -14.12 16.25 -2.85
N LEU A 154 -13.94 17.51 -2.44
CA LEU A 154 -14.97 18.29 -1.76
C LEU A 154 -16.23 18.44 -2.62
N LEU A 155 -16.08 18.82 -3.90
CA LEU A 155 -17.19 18.93 -4.84
C LEU A 155 -17.95 17.60 -4.96
N CYS A 156 -17.24 16.48 -5.09
CA CYS A 156 -17.85 15.16 -5.18
C CYS A 156 -18.68 14.81 -3.94
N ILE A 157 -18.15 15.10 -2.75
CA ILE A 157 -18.87 14.87 -1.48
C ILE A 157 -20.12 15.75 -1.40
N GLN A 158 -20.04 17.01 -1.85
CA GLN A 158 -21.20 17.91 -1.88
C GLN A 158 -22.28 17.41 -2.85
N GLU A 159 -21.92 16.74 -3.95
CA GLU A 159 -22.87 16.11 -4.87
C GLU A 159 -23.59 14.90 -4.26
N PHE A 160 -23.00 14.20 -3.28
CA PHE A 160 -23.67 13.06 -2.61
C PHE A 160 -24.99 13.43 -1.95
N SER A 161 -25.14 14.68 -1.51
CA SER A 161 -26.39 15.15 -0.90
C SER A 161 -27.45 15.61 -1.92
N LYS A 162 -27.08 15.74 -3.20
CA LYS A 162 -27.94 16.28 -4.27
C LYS A 162 -28.54 15.19 -5.17
N ILE A 163 -28.02 13.97 -5.10
CA ILE A 163 -28.55 12.84 -5.86
C ILE A 163 -29.93 12.41 -5.35
N GLU A 164 -30.71 11.76 -6.21
CA GLU A 164 -32.07 11.31 -5.92
C GLU A 164 -32.15 10.36 -4.71
N PHE A 165 -31.11 9.52 -4.52
CA PHE A 165 -31.06 8.51 -3.45
C PHE A 165 -29.73 8.59 -2.67
N PRO A 166 -29.54 9.59 -1.80
CA PRO A 166 -28.30 9.79 -1.05
C PRO A 166 -27.95 8.60 -0.14
N ASP A 167 -28.97 7.91 0.40
CA ASP A 167 -28.78 6.76 1.28
C ASP A 167 -28.08 5.57 0.57
N ILE A 168 -28.23 5.43 -0.75
CA ILE A 168 -27.53 4.39 -1.51
C ILE A 168 -26.03 4.64 -1.48
N VAL A 169 -25.60 5.87 -1.75
CA VAL A 169 -24.17 6.24 -1.71
C VAL A 169 -23.62 6.14 -0.30
N LYS A 170 -24.39 6.55 0.70
CA LYS A 170 -24.03 6.41 2.11
C LYS A 170 -23.78 4.95 2.49
N ASN A 171 -24.74 4.07 2.16
CA ASN A 171 -24.63 2.64 2.46
C ASN A 171 -23.49 1.97 1.69
N ASP A 172 -23.29 2.32 0.42
CA ASP A 172 -22.17 1.83 -0.38
C ASP A 172 -20.82 2.23 0.23
N TRP A 173 -20.68 3.49 0.66
CA TRP A 173 -19.47 3.98 1.31
C TRP A 173 -19.23 3.24 2.62
N GLN A 174 -20.24 3.16 3.50
CA GLN A 174 -20.12 2.43 4.77
C GLN A 174 -19.74 0.96 4.54
N ARG A 175 -20.33 0.31 3.53
CA ARG A 175 -20.01 -1.07 3.16
C ARG A 175 -18.57 -1.21 2.68
N GLU A 176 -18.04 -0.26 1.90
CA GLU A 176 -16.64 -0.33 1.47
C GLU A 176 -15.67 -0.08 2.63
N SER A 177 -15.96 0.90 3.50
CA SER A 177 -15.12 1.21 4.66
C SER A 177 -15.09 0.08 5.69
N THR A 178 -16.23 -0.56 5.98
CA THR A 178 -16.31 -1.67 6.97
C THR A 178 -15.70 -2.98 6.47
N ARG A 179 -15.47 -3.10 5.15
CA ARG A 179 -14.90 -4.31 4.52
C ARG A 179 -13.44 -4.13 4.12
N PHE A 180 -12.83 -3.01 4.48
CA PHE A 180 -11.43 -2.75 4.23
C PHE A 180 -10.61 -3.02 5.48
N PHE A 181 -9.71 -4.00 5.40
CA PHE A 181 -8.79 -4.34 6.47
C PHE A 181 -7.36 -4.07 6.03
N THR A 182 -6.63 -3.44 6.94
CA THR A 182 -5.24 -3.01 6.75
C THR A 182 -4.30 -4.21 6.70
N LYS A 183 -3.08 -3.96 6.20
CA LYS A 183 -2.01 -4.96 6.20
C LYS A 183 -1.70 -5.47 7.60
N TYR A 184 -1.63 -4.56 8.56
CA TYR A 184 -1.37 -4.89 9.95
C TYR A 184 -2.44 -5.82 10.56
N GLU A 185 -3.73 -5.58 10.29
CA GLU A 185 -4.82 -6.43 10.79
C GLU A 185 -4.72 -7.86 10.21
N TRP A 186 -4.40 -7.99 8.93
CA TRP A 186 -4.17 -9.28 8.30
C TRP A 186 -2.91 -9.97 8.82
N GLU A 187 -1.80 -9.24 8.96
CA GLU A 187 -0.54 -9.76 9.52
C GLU A 187 -0.74 -10.33 10.92
N LYS A 188 -1.44 -9.57 11.79
CA LYS A 188 -1.77 -10.00 13.15
C LYS A 188 -2.58 -11.29 13.15
N GLN A 189 -3.58 -11.37 12.27
CA GLN A 189 -4.40 -12.58 12.16
C GLN A 189 -3.62 -13.77 11.60
N LEU A 190 -2.80 -13.55 10.57
CA LEU A 190 -1.95 -14.57 9.98
C LEU A 190 -0.96 -15.11 11.01
N GLN A 191 -0.31 -14.23 11.76
CA GLN A 191 0.60 -14.63 12.84
C GLN A 191 -0.11 -15.56 13.83
N HIS A 192 -1.32 -15.20 14.28
CA HIS A 192 -2.08 -16.03 15.19
C HIS A 192 -2.41 -17.41 14.60
N VAL A 193 -2.80 -17.48 13.32
CA VAL A 193 -3.07 -18.78 12.66
C VAL A 193 -1.79 -19.59 12.49
N LEU A 194 -0.68 -18.98 12.09
CA LEU A 194 0.61 -19.67 11.98
C LEU A 194 1.05 -20.26 13.32
N GLU A 195 0.85 -19.54 14.43
CA GLU A 195 1.12 -20.02 15.79
C GLU A 195 0.28 -21.26 16.14
N LEU A 196 -1.01 -21.26 15.82
CA LEU A 196 -1.90 -22.41 16.06
C LEU A 196 -1.49 -23.66 15.26
N TYR A 197 -0.92 -23.47 14.06
CA TYR A 197 -0.47 -24.56 13.19
C TYR A 197 1.01 -24.93 13.41
N GLY A 198 1.70 -24.32 14.38
CA GLY A 198 3.13 -24.57 14.64
C GLY A 198 4.06 -24.07 13.53
N MET A 199 3.60 -23.12 12.71
CA MET A 199 4.25 -22.60 11.51
C MET A 199 4.99 -21.26 11.74
N ASN A 200 5.49 -21.03 12.96
CA ASN A 200 6.16 -19.79 13.41
C ASN A 200 7.45 -19.40 12.65
N HIS A 201 7.89 -20.23 11.71
CA HIS A 201 9.07 -19.98 10.91
C HIS A 201 8.77 -19.24 9.60
N TYR A 202 7.48 -18.99 9.29
CA TYR A 202 7.08 -18.10 8.21
C TYR A 202 7.01 -16.65 8.66
N ASP A 203 7.31 -15.75 7.74
CA ASP A 203 7.18 -14.31 7.94
C ASP A 203 5.77 -13.83 7.53
N PRO A 204 4.93 -13.40 8.49
CA PRO A 204 3.57 -12.93 8.20
C PRO A 204 3.56 -11.70 7.28
N TYR A 205 4.57 -10.84 7.35
CA TYR A 205 4.66 -9.63 6.54
C TYR A 205 4.79 -9.95 5.05
N VAL A 206 5.67 -10.89 4.72
CA VAL A 206 5.95 -11.28 3.33
C VAL A 206 4.75 -11.98 2.69
N ILE A 207 4.07 -12.84 3.43
CA ILE A 207 2.85 -13.52 2.95
C ILE A 207 1.73 -12.51 2.76
N THR A 208 1.50 -11.65 3.76
CA THR A 208 0.41 -10.67 3.70
C THR A 208 0.62 -9.67 2.55
N GLU A 209 1.85 -9.21 2.32
CA GLU A 209 2.17 -8.33 1.18
C GLU A 209 1.73 -8.92 -0.16
N LYS A 210 1.89 -10.23 -0.34
CA LYS A 210 1.55 -10.93 -1.59
C LYS A 210 0.05 -11.20 -1.71
N GLU A 211 -0.62 -11.54 -0.61
CA GLU A 211 -1.95 -12.16 -0.65
C GLU A 211 -3.09 -11.24 -0.20
N ILE A 212 -2.79 -10.11 0.45
CA ILE A 212 -3.81 -9.19 1.00
C ILE A 212 -4.85 -8.75 -0.02
N GLY A 213 -4.45 -8.52 -1.27
CA GLY A 213 -5.38 -8.14 -2.34
C GLY A 213 -6.43 -9.22 -2.59
N LYS A 214 -6.01 -10.50 -2.65
CA LYS A 214 -6.91 -11.64 -2.84
C LYS A 214 -7.78 -11.88 -1.62
N TRP A 215 -7.21 -11.76 -0.42
CA TRP A 215 -7.93 -11.95 0.83
C TRP A 215 -9.01 -10.89 1.06
N ASN A 216 -8.69 -9.62 0.83
CA ASN A 216 -9.69 -8.54 0.86
C ASN A 216 -10.79 -8.74 -0.19
N ALA A 217 -10.46 -9.24 -1.39
CA ALA A 217 -11.47 -9.56 -2.40
C ALA A 217 -12.44 -10.67 -1.94
N GLN A 218 -11.97 -11.66 -1.18
CA GLN A 218 -12.82 -12.69 -0.61
C GLN A 218 -13.74 -12.16 0.50
N LEU A 219 -13.29 -11.21 1.33
CA LEU A 219 -14.16 -10.59 2.32
C LEU A 219 -15.27 -9.75 1.69
N LYS A 220 -15.01 -9.14 0.52
CA LYS A 220 -16.00 -8.30 -0.19
C LYS A 220 -17.25 -9.06 -0.62
N ILE A 221 -17.19 -10.37 -0.84
CA ILE A 221 -18.35 -11.18 -1.29
C ILE A 221 -19.19 -11.73 -0.12
N LEU A 222 -18.75 -11.54 1.13
CA LEU A 222 -19.47 -12.06 2.30
C LEU A 222 -20.75 -11.25 2.57
N LYS A 223 -21.69 -11.89 3.29
CA LYS A 223 -22.90 -11.19 3.79
C LYS A 223 -22.50 -10.11 4.79
N GLU A 224 -23.36 -9.10 4.94
CA GLU A 224 -23.19 -8.06 5.96
C GLU A 224 -23.18 -8.66 7.38
N GLY A 225 -22.50 -7.97 8.30
CA GLY A 225 -22.39 -8.39 9.70
C GLY A 225 -21.39 -9.51 9.97
N PHE A 226 -20.53 -9.87 9.01
CA PHE A 226 -19.48 -10.86 9.28
C PHE A 226 -18.45 -10.34 10.30
N VAL A 227 -17.86 -11.27 11.04
CA VAL A 227 -16.79 -10.96 12.01
C VAL A 227 -15.44 -11.20 11.35
N PHE A 228 -14.64 -10.15 11.21
CA PHE A 228 -13.33 -10.21 10.54
C PHE A 228 -12.48 -11.36 11.04
N GLN A 229 -12.30 -11.51 12.36
CA GLN A 229 -11.44 -12.52 12.98
C GLN A 229 -11.87 -13.95 12.64
N ILE A 230 -13.18 -14.19 12.45
CA ILE A 230 -13.70 -15.51 12.10
C ILE A 230 -13.44 -15.81 10.62
N GLU A 231 -13.78 -14.87 9.74
CA GLU A 231 -13.72 -15.11 8.29
C GLU A 231 -12.30 -15.01 7.73
N SER A 232 -11.49 -14.08 8.25
CA SER A 232 -10.05 -14.00 7.93
C SER A 232 -9.32 -15.29 8.30
N LYS A 233 -9.62 -15.89 9.45
CA LYS A 233 -9.07 -17.20 9.86
C LYS A 233 -9.37 -18.27 8.81
N LYS A 234 -10.62 -18.42 8.39
CA LYS A 234 -11.01 -19.39 7.35
C LYS A 234 -10.33 -19.15 6.01
N ILE A 235 -10.09 -17.88 5.64
CA ILE A 235 -9.36 -17.53 4.41
C ILE A 235 -7.90 -17.96 4.53
N ILE A 236 -7.25 -17.64 5.64
CA ILE A 236 -5.84 -18.00 5.90
C ILE A 236 -5.68 -19.51 5.99
N GLU A 237 -6.54 -20.23 6.71
CA GLU A 237 -6.48 -21.69 6.81
C GLU A 237 -6.63 -22.36 5.44
N ARG A 238 -7.54 -21.88 4.59
CA ARG A 238 -7.65 -22.35 3.20
C ARG A 238 -6.40 -22.07 2.39
N TYR A 239 -5.81 -20.89 2.54
CA TYR A 239 -4.54 -20.54 1.90
C TYR A 239 -3.42 -21.50 2.35
N LEU A 240 -3.24 -21.71 3.65
CA LEU A 240 -2.24 -22.64 4.20
C LEU A 240 -2.46 -24.09 3.76
N ALA A 241 -3.71 -24.49 3.53
CA ALA A 241 -4.05 -25.84 3.06
C ALA A 241 -3.82 -26.04 1.56
N GLN A 242 -3.91 -24.96 0.75
CA GLN A 242 -3.79 -25.02 -0.71
C GLN A 242 -2.37 -24.73 -1.19
N GLU A 243 -1.66 -23.83 -0.52
CA GLU A 243 -0.30 -23.49 -0.89
C GLU A 243 0.68 -24.50 -0.30
N GLU A 244 1.54 -25.04 -1.15
CA GLU A 244 2.67 -25.85 -0.68
C GLU A 244 3.76 -24.92 -0.12
N ILE A 245 3.51 -24.33 1.06
CA ILE A 245 4.46 -23.45 1.74
C ILE A 245 5.55 -24.30 2.41
N TRP A 246 6.80 -23.98 2.13
CA TRP A 246 7.97 -24.65 2.70
C TRP A 246 9.16 -23.68 2.74
N PRO A 247 10.11 -23.85 3.69
CA PRO A 247 11.07 -22.81 4.03
C PRO A 247 12.32 -22.75 3.12
N ALA A 248 12.34 -23.49 2.01
CA ALA A 248 13.47 -23.55 1.08
C ALA A 248 13.06 -23.21 -0.37
N SER A 249 13.99 -22.74 -1.17
CA SER A 249 13.81 -22.44 -2.59
C SER A 249 14.55 -23.44 -3.49
N ALA A 250 14.31 -23.37 -4.80
CA ALA A 250 15.10 -24.10 -5.79
C ALA A 250 16.58 -23.65 -5.81
N GLU A 251 16.84 -22.36 -5.53
CA GLU A 251 18.19 -21.79 -5.44
C GLU A 251 18.96 -22.37 -4.24
N ASP A 252 18.28 -22.60 -3.11
CA ASP A 252 18.89 -23.26 -1.95
C ASP A 252 19.31 -24.69 -2.25
N LEU A 253 18.51 -25.42 -3.04
CA LEU A 253 18.86 -26.77 -3.49
C LEU A 253 20.01 -26.74 -4.50
N HIS A 254 20.05 -25.72 -5.35
CA HIS A 254 21.16 -25.52 -6.27
C HIS A 254 22.49 -25.27 -5.53
N ALA A 255 22.46 -24.45 -4.48
CA ALA A 255 23.62 -24.23 -3.61
C ALA A 255 24.09 -25.51 -2.89
N LEU A 256 23.24 -26.53 -2.76
CA LEU A 256 23.60 -27.86 -2.25
C LEU A 256 24.15 -28.82 -3.33
N GLY A 257 24.23 -28.39 -4.59
CA GLY A 257 24.74 -29.19 -5.71
C GLY A 257 23.67 -29.80 -6.62
N VAL A 258 22.40 -29.38 -6.50
CA VAL A 258 21.34 -29.82 -7.45
C VAL A 258 21.39 -28.96 -8.71
N GLU A 259 21.63 -29.56 -9.88
CA GLU A 259 21.65 -28.81 -11.14
C GLU A 259 20.27 -28.29 -11.55
N TYR A 260 20.25 -27.14 -12.23
CA TYR A 260 19.02 -26.62 -12.84
C TYR A 260 18.58 -27.51 -14.02
N GLY A 261 17.29 -27.86 -14.07
CA GLY A 261 16.73 -28.70 -15.11
C GLY A 261 15.52 -29.52 -14.63
N PRO A 262 15.08 -30.52 -15.40
CA PRO A 262 13.94 -31.38 -15.04
C PRO A 262 14.09 -32.07 -13.67
N SER A 263 15.33 -32.39 -13.28
CA SER A 263 15.68 -32.98 -11.98
C SER A 263 15.40 -32.04 -10.79
N MET A 264 15.50 -30.72 -10.98
CA MET A 264 15.21 -29.73 -9.92
C MET A 264 13.75 -29.85 -9.45
N GLY A 265 12.80 -30.03 -10.38
CA GLY A 265 11.39 -30.20 -10.04
C GLY A 265 11.13 -31.42 -9.16
N GLU A 266 11.82 -32.53 -9.42
CA GLU A 266 11.73 -33.72 -8.58
C GLU A 266 12.38 -33.54 -7.21
N MET A 267 13.54 -32.87 -7.16
CA MET A 267 14.24 -32.59 -5.90
C MET A 267 13.44 -31.62 -5.02
N VAL A 268 12.80 -30.62 -5.62
CA VAL A 268 11.84 -29.75 -4.95
C VAL A 268 10.70 -30.56 -4.34
N LYS A 269 10.07 -31.47 -5.10
CA LYS A 269 9.01 -32.35 -4.57
C LYS A 269 9.50 -33.25 -3.41
N LYS A 270 10.69 -33.84 -3.52
CA LYS A 270 11.28 -34.70 -2.48
C LYS A 270 11.59 -33.92 -1.21
N CYS A 271 12.11 -32.71 -1.36
CA CYS A 271 12.43 -31.84 -0.24
C CYS A 271 11.13 -31.30 0.41
N LYS A 272 10.09 -30.99 -0.38
CA LYS A 272 8.75 -30.64 0.13
C LYS A 272 8.17 -31.77 0.95
N LYS A 273 8.19 -32.99 0.40
CA LYS A 273 7.74 -34.19 1.11
C LYS A 273 8.47 -34.36 2.44
N LEU A 274 9.79 -34.15 2.47
CA LEU A 274 10.60 -34.24 3.68
C LEU A 274 10.19 -33.20 4.73
N TYR A 275 9.86 -31.99 4.30
CA TYR A 275 9.36 -30.92 5.16
C TYR A 275 7.97 -31.24 5.72
N TYR A 276 7.04 -31.69 4.89
CA TYR A 276 5.69 -32.04 5.34
C TYR A 276 5.64 -33.29 6.23
N GLU A 277 6.59 -34.21 6.07
CA GLU A 277 6.77 -35.35 7.00
C GLU A 277 7.21 -34.89 8.40
N SER A 278 7.99 -33.80 8.50
CA SER A 278 8.47 -33.25 9.77
C SER A 278 8.89 -31.78 9.61
N PRO A 279 7.95 -30.83 9.85
CA PRO A 279 8.20 -29.40 9.66
C PRO A 279 9.35 -28.90 10.52
N CYS A 280 10.24 -28.12 9.93
CA CYS A 280 11.45 -27.60 10.58
C CYS A 280 11.92 -26.30 9.91
N LYS A 281 12.91 -25.62 10.51
CA LYS A 281 13.49 -24.40 9.92
C LYS A 281 14.29 -24.74 8.66
N LYS A 282 14.45 -23.75 7.76
CA LYS A 282 15.21 -23.86 6.49
C LYS A 282 16.54 -24.62 6.62
N ALA A 283 17.41 -24.19 7.52
CA ALA A 283 18.75 -24.78 7.69
C ALA A 283 18.68 -26.28 8.05
N GLU A 284 17.73 -26.64 8.91
CA GLU A 284 17.51 -28.02 9.31
C GLU A 284 16.92 -28.86 8.17
N LEU A 285 15.95 -28.32 7.43
CA LEU A 285 15.38 -28.95 6.25
C LEU A 285 16.46 -29.27 5.20
N LEU A 286 17.30 -28.28 4.89
CA LEU A 286 18.40 -28.42 3.92
C LEU A 286 19.44 -29.45 4.36
N MET A 287 19.78 -29.48 5.65
CA MET A 287 20.67 -30.50 6.22
C MET A 287 20.07 -31.91 6.10
N ARG A 288 18.79 -32.08 6.49
CA ARG A 288 18.07 -33.36 6.37
C ARG A 288 17.98 -33.81 4.91
N PHE A 289 17.70 -32.87 3.99
CA PHE A 289 17.64 -33.13 2.56
C PHE A 289 18.99 -33.60 2.01
N LYS A 290 20.07 -32.88 2.32
CA LYS A 290 21.43 -33.26 1.93
C LYS A 290 21.78 -34.66 2.42
N LYS A 291 21.50 -34.96 3.69
CA LYS A 291 21.77 -36.28 4.28
C LYS A 291 20.97 -37.41 3.61
N LYS A 292 19.70 -37.19 3.28
CA LYS A 292 18.80 -38.23 2.77
C LYS A 292 18.97 -38.48 1.26
N TYR A 293 19.26 -37.44 0.48
CA TYR A 293 19.19 -37.49 -0.99
C TYR A 293 20.48 -37.13 -1.72
N LEU A 294 21.44 -36.43 -1.09
CA LEU A 294 22.68 -35.99 -1.76
C LEU A 294 23.93 -36.74 -1.26
N ASN A 295 23.99 -37.13 0.01
CA ASN A 295 25.10 -37.90 0.59
C ASN A 295 25.00 -39.42 0.33
N LYS A 296 24.39 -39.84 -0.78
CA LYS A 296 24.28 -41.25 -1.20
C LYS A 296 25.15 -41.59 -2.44
N LEU A 297 26.18 -40.78 -2.70
CA LEU A 297 27.26 -41.08 -3.65
C LEU A 297 28.56 -41.30 -2.86
#